data_AF-A0A1C4YJ69-F1
#
_entry.id   AF-A0A1C4YJ69-F1
#
_cell.length_a   1.000
_cell.length_b   1.000
_cell.length_c   1.000
_cell.angle_alpha   90.00
_cell.angle_beta   90.00
_cell.angle_gamma   90.00
#
_symmetry.space_group_name_H-M   'P 1'
#
loop_
_entity.id
_entity.type
_entity.pdbx_description
1 polymer ?
#
loop_
_entity_poly.entity_id
_entity_poly.type
_entity_poly.pdbx_seq_one_letter_code
_entity_poly.pdbx_strand_id
1 'polypeptide(L)' 'MIEPLLPDPPPVRCRRCRHPVAKGRLYDGYGESCARQLGLLPPHIPMPRSEQPDGPTLLDLLDTTEE' A
#
# COMPACT_ATOMS: atom_id res chain seq x y z
N MET A 1 29.77 -22.34 19.28
CA MET A 1 30.32 -21.02 18.92
C MET A 1 29.12 -20.09 18.77
N ILE A 2 29.04 -19.02 19.57
CA ILE A 2 27.92 -18.09 19.52
C ILE A 2 28.27 -17.06 18.45
N GLU A 3 27.55 -17.09 17.33
CA GLU A 3 27.66 -16.06 16.29
C GLU A 3 27.31 -14.70 16.93
N PRO A 4 28.19 -13.69 16.85
CA PRO A 4 27.86 -12.36 17.33
C PRO A 4 26.76 -11.79 16.42
N LEU A 5 25.56 -11.64 16.97
CA LEU A 5 24.47 -10.87 16.36
C LEU A 5 25.00 -9.46 16.09
N LEU A 6 25.34 -9.17 14.83
CA LEU A 6 25.73 -7.82 14.43
C LEU A 6 24.63 -6.85 14.87
N PRO A 7 24.98 -5.67 15.42
CA PRO A 7 23.99 -4.69 15.80
C PRO A 7 23.14 -4.32 14.58
N ASP A 8 21.82 -4.24 14.79
CA ASP A 8 20.90 -3.83 13.75
C ASP A 8 21.36 -2.53 13.09
N PRO A 9 21.38 -2.45 11.74
CA PRO A 9 21.74 -1.21 11.07
C PRO A 9 20.81 -0.07 11.52
N PRO A 10 21.35 1.16 11.65
CA PRO A 10 20.57 2.29 12.14
C PRO A 10 19.31 2.50 11.29
N PRO A 11 18.18 2.93 11.90
CA PRO A 11 16.95 3.15 11.16
C PRO A 11 17.18 4.25 10.12
N VAL A 12 16.91 3.94 8.86
CA VAL A 12 17.12 4.89 7.77
C VAL A 12 16.05 5.98 7.86
N ARG A 13 16.46 7.25 7.72
CA ARG A 13 15.59 8.41 7.92
C ARG A 13 15.26 9.09 6.60
N CYS A 14 14.06 9.63 6.49
CA CYS A 14 13.65 10.44 5.34
C CYS A 14 14.48 11.74 5.27
N ARG A 15 15.02 12.08 4.09
CA ARG A 15 15.79 13.31 3.84
C ARG A 15 15.00 14.60 4.09
N ARG A 16 13.68 14.58 3.91
CA ARG A 16 12.79 15.76 4.07
C ARG A 16 12.35 15.98 5.51
N CYS A 17 11.68 14.99 6.11
CA CYS A 17 11.06 15.13 7.43
C CYS A 17 11.89 14.55 8.58
N ARG A 18 13.04 13.91 8.29
CA ARG A 18 13.92 13.23 9.27
C ARG A 18 13.28 12.13 10.11
N HIS A 19 12.03 11.76 9.83
CA HIS A 19 11.36 10.67 10.52
C HIS A 19 12.00 9.33 10.16
N PRO A 20 12.10 8.39 11.11
CA PRO A 20 12.56 7.03 10.84
C PRO A 20 11.60 6.35 9.88
N VAL A 21 12.15 5.73 8.83
CA VAL A 21 11.40 4.98 7.84
C VAL A 21 11.67 3.50 8.08
N ALA A 22 10.62 2.68 8.02
CA ALA A 22 10.76 1.23 8.14
C ALA A 22 11.79 0.71 7.13
N LYS A 23 12.62 -0.27 7.55
CA LYS A 23 13.68 -0.86 6.72
C LYS A 23 13.09 -1.24 5.34
N GLY A 24 13.76 -0.79 4.27
CA GLY A 24 13.39 -1.11 2.87
C GLY A 24 12.30 -0.25 2.22
N ARG A 25 11.72 0.76 2.89
CA ARG A 25 10.65 1.61 2.33
C ARG A 25 11.08 3.05 2.00
N LEU A 26 12.33 3.24 1.59
CA LEU A 26 12.79 4.54 1.12
C LEU A 26 12.75 4.60 -0.40
N TYR A 27 12.28 5.73 -0.89
CA TYR A 27 12.19 6.07 -2.30
C TYR A 27 13.09 7.28 -2.52
N ASP A 28 14.25 7.04 -3.12
CA ASP A 28 15.31 8.05 -3.31
C ASP A 28 15.72 8.78 -2.01
N GLY A 29 15.76 8.04 -0.89
CA GLY A 29 16.06 8.59 0.43
C GLY A 29 14.92 9.35 1.10
N TYR A 30 13.72 9.34 0.52
CA TYR A 30 12.49 9.87 1.13
C TYR A 30 11.57 8.75 1.60
N GLY A 31 10.89 8.95 2.73
CA GLY A 31 9.80 8.06 3.14
C GLY A 31 8.63 8.17 2.17
N GLU A 32 7.78 7.14 2.10
CA GLU A 32 6.65 7.03 1.16
C GLU A 32 5.82 8.32 1.05
N SER A 33 5.41 8.89 2.18
CA SER A 33 4.61 10.12 2.22
C SER A 33 5.33 11.33 1.60
N CYS A 34 6.59 11.53 1.96
CA CYS A 34 7.43 12.60 1.38
C CYS A 34 7.72 12.37 -0.10
N ALA A 35 7.94 11.12 -0.51
CA ALA A 35 8.17 10.75 -1.89
C ALA A 35 6.93 11.02 -2.76
N ARG A 36 5.71 10.71 -2.27
CA ARG A 36 4.45 11.08 -2.95
C ARG A 36 4.28 12.59 -3.06
N GLN A 37 4.57 13.34 -2.00
CA GLN A 37 4.52 14.82 -2.02
C GLN A 37 5.52 15.45 -2.99
N LEU A 38 6.63 14.77 -3.29
CA LEU A 38 7.65 15.22 -4.25
C LEU A 38 7.38 14.73 -5.67
N GLY A 39 6.35 13.89 -5.89
CA GLY A 39 6.06 13.29 -7.20
C GLY A 39 6.98 12.11 -7.58
N LEU A 40 7.80 11.61 -6.66
CA LEU A 40 8.64 10.41 -6.88
C LEU A 40 7.80 9.12 -6.89
N LEU A 41 6.63 9.14 -6.27
CA LEU A 41 5.67 8.06 -6.25
C LEU A 41 4.32 8.52 -6.81
N PRO A 42 3.59 7.62 -7.48
CA PRO A 42 2.22 7.91 -7.89
C PRO A 42 1.32 8.21 -6.66
N PRO A 43 0.24 8.98 -6.85
CA PRO A 43 -0.72 9.25 -5.79
C PRO A 43 -1.33 7.94 -5.26
N HIS A 44 -1.70 7.93 -3.97
CA HIS A 44 -2.38 6.78 -3.40
C HIS A 44 -3.83 6.83 -3.87
N ILE A 45 -4.15 6.09 -4.92
CA ILE A 45 -5.53 5.94 -5.37
C ILE A 45 -6.12 4.81 -4.51
N PRO A 46 -7.02 5.10 -3.55
CA PRO A 46 -7.71 4.03 -2.84
C PRO A 46 -8.48 3.22 -3.87
N MET A 47 -8.37 1.89 -3.80
CA MET A 47 -9.20 1.03 -4.63
C MET A 47 -10.67 1.32 -4.27
N PRO A 48 -11.55 1.52 -5.27
CA PRO A 48 -12.97 1.60 -5.01
C PRO A 48 -13.36 0.31 -4.30
N ARG A 49 -13.95 0.44 -3.11
CA ARG A 49 -14.64 -0.69 -2.49
C ARG A 49 -15.77 -1.03 -3.44
N SER A 50 -15.77 -2.24 -3.99
CA SER A 50 -16.93 -2.74 -4.71
C SER A 50 -18.09 -2.75 -3.72
N GLU A 51 -18.93 -1.72 -3.77
CA GLU A 51 -20.28 -1.80 -3.22
C GLU A 51 -20.90 -3.03 -3.89
N GLN A 52 -21.39 -3.95 -3.07
CA GLN A 52 -22.06 -5.14 -3.56
C GLN A 52 -23.16 -4.69 -4.54
N PRO A 53 -23.38 -5.39 -5.65
CA PRO A 53 -24.44 -5.00 -6.56
C PRO A 53 -25.77 -5.10 -5.80
N ASP A 54 -26.37 -3.95 -5.46
CA ASP A 54 -27.76 -3.77 -5.04
C ASP A 54 -28.70 -4.04 -6.24
N GLY A 55 -28.50 -5.16 -6.92
CA GLY A 55 -29.20 -5.52 -8.14
C GLY A 55 -29.43 -7.01 -8.23
N PRO A 56 -30.49 -7.45 -8.95
CA PRO A 56 -30.76 -8.87 -9.16
C PRO A 56 -29.51 -9.52 -9.72
N THR A 57 -29.10 -10.61 -9.10
CA THR A 57 -27.93 -11.34 -9.55
C THR A 57 -28.21 -11.94 -10.92
N LEU A 58 -27.18 -12.28 -11.70
CA LEU A 58 -27.39 -12.96 -12.99
C LEU A 58 -28.21 -14.27 -12.82
N LEU A 59 -28.20 -14.89 -11.63
CA LEU A 59 -29.05 -16.02 -11.27
C LEU A 59 -30.54 -15.66 -11.21
N ASP A 60 -30.92 -14.50 -10.66
CA ASP A 60 -32.32 -14.04 -10.62
C ASP A 60 -32.92 -13.88 -12.02
N LEU A 61 -32.12 -13.46 -12.99
CA LEU A 61 -32.56 -13.25 -14.37
C LEU A 61 -32.74 -14.55 -15.15
N LEU A 62 -32.06 -15.63 -14.75
CA LEU A 62 -32.18 -16.95 -15.37
C LEU A 62 -33.49 -17.64 -14.95
N ASP A 63 -33.90 -17.45 -13.69
CA ASP A 63 -35.15 -18.00 -13.14
C ASP A 63 -36.40 -17.42 -13.83
N THR A 64 -36.31 -16.21 -14.39
CA THR A 64 -37.44 -15.55 -15.07
C THR A 64 -37.63 -15.99 -16.53
N THR A 65 -36.79 -16.88 -17.07
CA THR A 65 -36.84 -17.30 -18.48
C THR A 65 -37.48 -18.68 -18.71
N GLU A 66 -38.00 -19.32 -17.66
CA GLU A 66 -38.73 -20.58 -17.73
C GLU A 66 -40.26 -20.35 -17.63
N GLU A 67 -40.88 -19.76 -18.66
CA GLU A 67 -42.35 -19.75 -18.83
C GLU A 67 -42.74 -20.00 -20.29
#